data_AF-A0A2R7L997-F1
#
_entry.id   AF-A0A2R7L997-F1
#
_cell.length_a   1.000
_cell.length_b   1.000
_cell.length_c   1.000
_cell.angle_alpha   90.00
_cell.angle_beta   90.00
_cell.angle_gamma   90.00
#
_symmetry.space_group_name_H-M   'P 1'
#
loop_
_entity.id
_entity.type
_entity.pdbx_description
1 polymer ?
#
loop_
_entity_poly.entity_id
_entity_poly.type
_entity_poly.pdbx_seq_one_letter_code
_entity_poly.pdbx_strand_id
1 'polypeptide(L)' 'MNMVLIENTAGSSQVITIIEEFAGHSVSRDLNPGDHARIPVSQFKSITVRETCPDDWLSRARARRNAAAAEA' A
#
# COMPACT_ATOMS: atom_id res chain seq x y z
N MET A 1 -2.13 0.62 22.79
CA MET A 1 -2.08 0.19 21.38
C MET A 1 -1.14 1.13 20.65
N ASN A 2 0.04 0.68 20.21
CA ASN A 2 0.94 1.55 19.45
C ASN A 2 0.50 1.59 17.99
N MET A 3 0.49 2.78 17.41
CA MET A 3 0.07 3.02 16.03
C MET A 3 1.09 3.91 15.33
N VAL A 4 1.25 3.66 14.04
CA VAL A 4 1.98 4.56 13.14
C VAL A 4 1.00 5.22 12.18
N LEU A 5 1.23 6.50 11.93
CA LEU A 5 0.57 7.26 10.87
C LEU A 5 1.57 7.39 9.72
N ILE A 6 1.13 7.02 8.52
CA ILE A 6 1.90 7.15 7.30
C ILE A 6 1.08 8.02 6.36
N GLU A 7 1.64 9.16 5.97
CA GLU A 7 1.00 10.12 5.07
C GLU A 7 1.82 10.20 3.79
N ASN A 8 1.15 10.23 2.63
CA ASN A 8 1.82 10.53 1.39
C ASN A 8 1.83 12.06 1.17
N THR A 9 2.95 12.68 1.54
CA THR A 9 3.20 14.11 1.35
C THR A 9 3.91 14.43 0.04
N ALA A 10 4.04 13.47 -0.87
CA ALA A 10 4.75 13.65 -2.13
C ALA A 10 3.97 14.51 -3.13
N GLY A 11 4.66 14.98 -4.17
CA GLY A 11 4.07 15.78 -5.25
C GLY A 11 3.05 15.00 -6.08
N SER A 12 2.32 15.70 -6.95
CA SER A 12 1.29 15.09 -7.80
C SER A 12 1.84 13.88 -8.56
N SER A 13 1.03 12.81 -8.64
CA SER A 13 1.32 11.54 -9.34
C SER A 13 2.23 10.54 -8.63
N GLN A 14 2.83 10.88 -7.48
CA GLN A 14 3.70 9.94 -6.77
C GLN A 14 2.89 9.12 -5.77
N VAL A 15 2.77 7.81 -6.02
CA VAL A 15 2.03 6.88 -5.16
C VAL A 15 3.00 6.20 -4.21
N ILE A 16 2.60 6.00 -2.97
CA ILE A 16 3.38 5.22 -1.99
C ILE A 16 2.62 3.92 -1.73
N THR A 17 3.32 2.79 -1.83
CA THR A 17 2.77 1.50 -1.40
C THR A 17 3.28 1.15 -0.01
N ILE A 18 2.35 0.88 0.88
CA ILE A 18 2.58 0.27 2.17
C ILE A 18 2.38 -1.23 2.03
N ILE A 19 3.28 -2.02 2.61
CA ILE A 19 3.19 -3.47 2.69
C ILE A 19 3.30 -3.85 4.16
N GLU A 20 2.28 -4.56 4.65
CA GLU A 20 2.19 -5.09 6.00
C GLU A 20 2.37 -6.60 5.93
N GLU A 21 3.42 -7.16 6.54
CA GLU A 21 3.64 -8.60 6.57
C GLU A 21 3.55 -9.15 7.98
N PHE A 22 2.80 -10.24 8.16
CA PHE A 22 2.63 -10.91 9.44
C PHE A 22 2.24 -12.38 9.22
N ALA A 23 2.89 -13.31 9.95
CA ALA A 23 2.56 -14.74 9.92
C ALA A 23 2.45 -15.36 8.50
N GLY A 24 3.26 -14.90 7.54
CA GLY A 24 3.22 -15.36 6.14
C GLY A 24 2.13 -14.71 5.28
N HIS A 25 1.33 -13.80 5.83
CA HIS A 25 0.38 -12.97 5.09
C HIS A 25 1.00 -11.62 4.74
N SER A 26 0.67 -11.11 3.55
CA SER A 26 1.08 -9.79 3.08
C SER A 26 -0.14 -8.99 2.64
N VAL A 27 -0.33 -7.81 3.21
CA VAL A 27 -1.39 -6.86 2.85
C VAL A 27 -0.74 -5.62 2.27
N SER A 28 -1.18 -5.18 1.09
CA SER A 28 -0.64 -4.01 0.41
C SER A 28 -1.70 -2.94 0.24
N ARG A 29 -1.34 -1.70 0.56
CA ARG A 29 -2.19 -0.51 0.38
C ARG A 29 -1.41 0.56 -0.36
N ASP A 30 -2.05 1.18 -1.35
CA ASP A 30 -1.48 2.30 -2.06
C ASP A 30 -2.07 3.61 -1.48
N LEU A 31 -1.24 4.63 -1.32
CA LEU A 31 -1.62 5.98 -0.88
C LEU A 31 -1.34 6.95 -2.01
N ASN A 32 -2.37 7.66 -2.48
CA ASN A 32 -2.20 8.77 -3.41
C ASN A 32 -1.67 10.01 -2.66
N PRO A 33 -1.15 11.02 -3.36
CA PRO A 33 -0.77 12.28 -2.73
C PRO A 33 -1.92 12.86 -1.89
N GLY A 34 -1.65 13.15 -0.62
CA GLY A 34 -2.63 13.62 0.36
C GLY A 34 -3.38 12.53 1.13
N ASP A 35 -3.29 11.26 0.71
CA ASP A 35 -3.85 10.13 1.46
C ASP A 35 -2.98 9.77 2.68
N HIS A 36 -3.60 9.13 3.67
CA HIS A 36 -2.92 8.62 4.84
C HIS A 36 -3.45 7.25 5.29
N ALA A 37 -2.61 6.52 6.02
CA ALA A 37 -2.95 5.27 6.67
C ALA A 37 -2.55 5.29 8.14
N ARG A 38 -3.43 4.75 8.97
CA ARG A 38 -3.17 4.46 10.37
C ARG A 38 -3.00 2.96 10.54
N ILE A 39 -1.84 2.53 11.02
CA ILE A 39 -1.48 1.12 11.07
C ILE A 39 -1.19 0.72 12.53
N PRO A 40 -1.89 -0.29 13.07
CA PRO A 40 -1.54 -0.84 14.36
C PRO A 40 -0.23 -1.62 14.27
N VAL A 41 0.65 -1.37 15.24
CA VAL A 41 1.96 -2.01 15.35
C VAL A 41 1.87 -3.18 16.32
N SER A 42 2.50 -4.29 15.94
CA SER A 42 2.73 -5.44 16.81
C SER A 42 4.16 -5.94 16.63
N GLN A 43 4.68 -6.69 17.61
CA GLN A 43 6.04 -7.23 17.58
C GLN A 43 6.29 -8.26 16.46
N PHE A 44 5.23 -8.76 15.83
CA PHE A 44 5.29 -9.83 14.82
C PHE A 44 5.00 -9.34 13.40
N LYS A 45 4.92 -8.02 13.21
CA LYS A 45 4.50 -7.40 11.96
C LYS A 45 5.59 -6.48 11.43
N SER A 46 5.96 -6.67 10.17
CA SER A 46 6.79 -5.71 9.43
C SER A 46 5.88 -4.72 8.70
N ILE A 47 6.34 -3.47 8.61
CA ILE A 47 5.70 -2.43 7.81
C ILE A 47 6.76 -1.87 6.88
N THR A 48 6.61 -2.11 5.59
CA THR A 48 7.50 -1.62 4.55
C THR A 48 6.79 -0.53 3.77
N VAL A 49 7.46 0.59 3.56
CA VAL A 49 6.95 1.72 2.79
C VAL A 49 7.85 1.91 1.58
N ARG A 50 7.27 1.93 0.37
CA ARG A 50 8.01 2.15 -0.87
C ARG A 50 7.31 3.18 -1.74
N GLU A 51 8.10 3.99 -2.44
CA GLU A 51 7.59 4.78 -3.55
C GLU A 51 7.29 3.86 -4.74
N THR A 52 6.16 4.08 -5.39
CA THR A 52 5.73 3.35 -6.58
C THR A 52 5.58 4.36 -7.71
N CYS A 53 6.38 4.19 -8.77
CA CYS A 53 6.41 5.09 -9.91
C CYS A 53 5.04 5.10 -10.64
N PRO A 54 4.63 6.22 -11.28
CA PRO A 54 3.38 6.34 -12.04
C PRO A 54 3.05 5.17 -13.00
N ASP A 55 4.06 4.65 -13.70
CA ASP A 55 3.83 3.59 -14.68
C ASP A 55 3.57 2.22 -14.03
N ASP A 56 4.11 2.00 -12.83
CA ASP A 56 4.00 0.74 -12.10
C ASP A 56 2.64 0.60 -11.39
N TRP A 57 2.09 1.70 -10.84
CA TRP A 57 0.79 1.63 -10.16
C TRP A 57 -0.35 1.39 -11.15
N LEU A 58 -0.33 2.04 -12.32
CA LEU A 58 -1.34 1.88 -13.36
C LEU A 58 -1.39 0.43 -13.85
N SER A 59 -0.22 -0.17 -14.02
CA SER A 59 -0.06 -1.57 -14.40
C SER A 59 -0.60 -2.52 -13.32
N ARG A 60 -0.30 -2.27 -12.04
CA ARG A 60 -0.82 -3.08 -10.91
C ARG A 60 -2.32 -2.89 -10.69
N ALA A 61 -2.86 -1.69 -10.85
CA ALA A 61 -4.29 -1.40 -10.74
C ALA A 61 -5.08 -2.15 -11.82
N ARG A 62 -4.59 -2.16 -13.06
CA ARG A 62 -5.16 -2.95 -14.15
C ARG A 62 -5.09 -4.45 -13.87
N ALA A 63 -3.95 -4.95 -13.40
CA ALA A 63 -3.81 -6.37 -13.04
C ALA A 63 -4.79 -6.80 -11.94
N ARG A 64 -4.96 -6.00 -10.88
CA ARG A 64 -5.94 -6.26 -9.81
C ARG A 64 -7.38 -6.28 -10.34
N ARG A 65 -7.74 -5.32 -11.20
CA ARG A 65 -9.07 -5.27 -11.82
C ARG A 65 -9.34 -6.52 -12.68
N ASN A 66 -8.34 -6.97 -13.44
CA ASN A 66 -8.47 -8.15 -14.30
C ASN A 66 -8.57 -9.44 -13.48
N ALA A 67 -7.83 -9.56 -12.38
CA ALA A 67 -7.93 -10.69 -11.47
C ALA A 67 -9.32 -10.78 -10.81
N ALA A 68 -9.85 -9.65 -10.32
CA ALA A 68 -11.20 -9.59 -9.75
C ALA A 68 -12.31 -9.91 -10.76
N ALA A 69 -12.08 -9.64 -12.04
CA ALA A 69 -13.02 -9.98 -13.12
C ALA A 69 -12.93 -11.44 -13.59
N ALA A 70 -11.83 -12.15 -13.29
CA ALA A 70 -11.64 -13.56 -13.65
C ALA A 70 -12.20 -14.54 -12.61
N GLU A 71 -12.49 -14.07 -11.40
CA GLU A 71 -13.11 -14.84 -10.31
C GLU A 71 -14.65 -14.68 -10.25
N ALA A 72 -15.25 -13.94 -11.19
CA ALA A 72 -16.69 -13.68 -11.31
C ALA A 72 -17.32 -14.46 -12.47
#